data_AF-A0A8T5UNX0-F1
#
_entry.id   AF-A0A8T5UNX0-F1
#
_cell.length_a   1.000
_cell.length_b   1.000
_cell.length_c   1.000
_cell.angle_alpha   90.00
_cell.angle_beta   90.00
_cell.angle_gamma   90.00
#
_symmetry.space_group_name_H-M   'P 1'
#
loop_
_entity.id
_entity.type
_entity.pdbx_description
1 polymer ?
#
loop_
_entity_poly.entity_id
_entity_poly.type
_entity_poly.pdbx_seq_one_letter_code
_entity_poly.pdbx_strand_id
1 'polypeptide(L)' 'MIKFYFSKDLKQIDRDEAKKRVLESGGTIREDISKDLWYLVTNNPNASTENFKKARSLGVTFIDELDFLKMLD' A
#
# COMPACT_ATOMS: atom_id res chain seq x y z
N MET A 1 -6.92 -3.44 12.57
CA MET A 1 -5.78 -2.58 12.20
C MET A 1 -5.51 -2.73 10.72
N ILE A 2 -5.53 -1.63 9.98
CA ILE A 2 -5.37 -1.63 8.52
C ILE A 2 -3.88 -1.81 8.19
N LYS A 3 -3.57 -2.66 7.20
CA LYS A 3 -2.21 -3.02 6.81
C LYS A 3 -1.94 -2.58 5.37
N PHE A 4 -0.87 -1.81 5.19
CA PHE A 4 -0.48 -1.21 3.92
C PHE A 4 0.88 -1.74 3.45
N TYR A 5 1.03 -1.90 2.14
CA TYR A 5 2.31 -2.13 1.47
C TYR A 5 2.50 -1.03 0.42
N PHE A 6 3.66 -0.40 0.42
CA PHE A 6 3.97 0.70 -0.50
C PHE A 6 4.86 0.20 -1.64
N SER A 7 4.40 0.31 -2.88
CA SER A 7 5.20 0.00 -4.05
C SER A 7 6.29 1.07 -4.29
N LYS A 8 7.27 0.78 -5.15
CA LYS A 8 8.41 1.69 -5.40
C LYS A 8 8.11 2.83 -6.40
N ASP A 9 6.92 2.86 -6.96
CA ASP A 9 6.47 3.79 -8.01
C ASP A 9 5.60 4.94 -7.48
N LEU A 10 5.64 5.21 -6.18
CA LEU A 10 5.02 6.41 -5.58
C LEU A 10 5.68 7.67 -6.13
N LYS A 11 4.89 8.74 -6.30
CA LYS A 11 5.31 9.99 -6.95
C LYS A 11 4.86 11.24 -6.21
N GLN A 12 3.74 11.19 -5.50
CA GLN A 12 3.11 12.33 -4.84
C GLN A 12 3.50 12.45 -3.38
N ILE A 13 3.69 11.32 -2.67
CA ILE A 13 4.08 11.31 -1.27
C ILE A 13 5.43 10.61 -1.09
N ASP A 14 6.28 11.20 -0.25
CA ASP A 14 7.49 10.53 0.20
C ASP A 14 7.13 9.27 1.01
N ARG A 15 7.85 8.16 0.77
CA ARG A 15 7.50 6.88 1.39
C ARG A 15 7.64 6.95 2.91
N ASP A 16 8.62 7.66 3.45
CA ASP A 16 8.81 7.74 4.90
C ASP A 16 7.72 8.59 5.55
N GLU A 17 7.28 9.66 4.88
CA GLU A 17 6.09 10.44 5.28
C GLU A 17 4.82 9.58 5.25
N ALA A 18 4.59 8.80 4.18
CA ALA A 18 3.45 7.89 4.09
C ALA A 18 3.45 6.86 5.23
N LYS A 19 4.62 6.29 5.54
CA LYS A 19 4.80 5.38 6.68
C LYS A 19 4.44 6.06 8.00
N LYS A 20 4.93 7.27 8.23
CA LYS A 20 4.65 8.03 9.44
C LYS A 20 3.15 8.25 9.63
N ARG A 21 2.43 8.70 8.60
CA ARG A 21 0.97 8.92 8.67
C ARG A 21 0.21 7.64 8.98
N VAL A 22 0.58 6.51 8.38
CA VAL A 22 -0.04 5.20 8.70
C VAL A 22 0.11 4.88 10.18
N LEU A 23 1.29 5.12 10.77
CA LEU A 23 1.54 4.84 12.17
C LEU A 23 0.75 5.80 13.09
N GLU A 24 0.67 7.09 12.74
CA GLU A 24 -0.11 8.09 13.47
C GLU A 24 -1.61 7.79 13.47
N SER A 25 -2.13 7.24 12.36
CA SER A 25 -3.53 6.77 12.24
C SER A 25 -3.77 5.38 12.84
N GLY A 26 -2.78 4.76 13.50
CA GLY A 26 -2.91 3.44 14.14
C GLY A 26 -2.96 2.25 13.18
N GLY A 27 -2.44 2.42 11.96
CA GLY A 27 -2.26 1.38 10.96
C GLY A 27 -0.92 0.65 11.08
N THR A 28 -0.62 -0.23 10.12
CA THR A 28 0.65 -0.96 10.05
C THR A 28 1.19 -0.98 8.63
N ILE A 29 2.51 -0.83 8.53
CA ILE A 29 3.24 -0.97 7.28
C ILE A 29 3.79 -2.39 7.19
N ARG A 30 3.63 -3.03 6.03
CA ARG A 30 4.21 -4.33 5.70
C ARG A 30 5.35 -4.17 4.72
N GLU A 31 6.42 -4.89 4.96
CA GLU A 31 7.57 -5.02 4.04
C GLU A 31 7.40 -6.22 3.09
N ASP A 32 6.39 -7.07 3.34
CA ASP A 32 6.04 -8.24 2.55
C ASP A 32 4.55 -8.27 2.20
N ILE A 33 4.21 -8.98 1.11
CA ILE A 33 2.82 -9.23 0.73
C ILE A 33 2.38 -10.57 1.32
N SER A 34 1.36 -10.53 2.15
CA SER A 34 0.83 -11.70 2.89
C SER A 34 -0.70 -11.64 2.96
N LYS A 35 -1.32 -12.75 3.39
CA LYS A 35 -2.78 -12.91 3.42
C LYS A 35 -3.51 -11.88 4.28
N ASP A 36 -2.82 -11.29 5.25
CA ASP A 36 -3.34 -10.29 6.15
C ASP A 36 -3.07 -8.85 5.67
N LEU A 37 -2.47 -8.66 4.48
CA LEU A 37 -2.31 -7.34 3.84
C LEU A 37 -3.64 -6.88 3.25
N TRP A 38 -4.04 -5.63 3.53
CA TRP A 38 -5.32 -5.11 3.07
C TRP A 38 -5.16 -4.28 1.81
N TYR A 39 -4.17 -3.39 1.80
CA TYR A 39 -3.95 -2.44 0.72
C TYR A 39 -2.51 -2.46 0.18
N LEU A 40 -2.40 -2.43 -1.13
CA LEU A 40 -1.17 -2.14 -1.87
C LEU A 40 -1.30 -0.77 -2.51
N VAL A 41 -0.46 0.18 -2.08
CA VAL A 41 -0.45 1.56 -2.59
C VAL A 41 0.52 1.64 -3.78
N THR A 42 0.01 2.01 -4.95
CA THR A 42 0.78 2.07 -6.22
C THR A 42 0.15 3.00 -7.26
N ASN A 43 0.99 3.61 -8.11
CA ASN A 43 0.57 4.34 -9.30
C ASN A 43 0.57 3.49 -10.58
N ASN A 44 1.00 2.22 -10.48
CA ASN A 44 1.04 1.29 -11.59
C ASN A 44 0.37 -0.05 -11.21
N PRO A 45 -0.97 -0.07 -11.01
CA PRO A 45 -1.70 -1.26 -10.58
C PRO A 45 -1.60 -2.43 -11.55
N ASN A 46 -1.16 -2.21 -12.80
CA ASN A 46 -0.99 -3.23 -13.83
C ASN A 46 0.41 -3.87 -13.86
N ALA A 47 1.33 -3.48 -12.97
CA ALA A 47 2.67 -4.06 -12.94
C ALA A 47 2.64 -5.59 -12.78
N SER A 48 3.54 -6.29 -13.49
CA SER A 48 3.58 -7.75 -13.57
C SER A 48 4.64 -8.38 -12.65
N THR A 49 5.10 -7.66 -11.63
CA THR A 49 6.08 -8.18 -10.66
C THR A 49 5.50 -9.33 -9.85
N GLU A 50 6.35 -10.21 -9.33
CA GLU A 50 5.92 -11.35 -8.50
C GLU A 50 5.11 -10.90 -7.28
N ASN A 51 5.49 -9.76 -6.69
CA ASN A 51 4.75 -9.12 -5.61
C ASN A 51 3.32 -8.76 -6.02
N PHE A 52 3.14 -8.13 -7.19
CA PHE A 52 1.81 -7.74 -7.67
C PHE A 52 0.95 -8.95 -8.04
N LYS A 53 1.55 -9.97 -8.67
CA LYS A 53 0.86 -11.25 -8.92
C LYS A 53 0.41 -11.89 -7.61
N LYS A 54 1.27 -11.91 -6.59
CA LYS A 54 0.95 -12.41 -5.24
C LYS A 54 -0.16 -11.60 -4.57
N ALA A 55 -0.11 -10.28 -4.63
CA ALA A 55 -1.16 -9.43 -4.07
C ALA A 55 -2.53 -9.70 -4.72
N ARG A 56 -2.57 -9.81 -6.05
CA ARG A 56 -3.81 -10.17 -6.78
C ARG A 56 -4.33 -11.55 -6.39
N SER A 57 -3.46 -12.57 -6.32
CA SER A 57 -3.88 -13.92 -5.93
C SER A 57 -4.38 -14.02 -4.49
N LEU A 58 -3.95 -13.11 -3.63
CA LEU A 58 -4.40 -12.98 -2.24
C LEU A 58 -5.61 -12.07 -2.06
N GLY A 59 -6.12 -11.44 -3.13
CA GLY A 59 -7.27 -10.52 -3.06
C GLY A 59 -6.94 -9.18 -2.39
N VAL A 60 -5.67 -8.78 -2.37
CA VAL A 60 -5.25 -7.48 -1.83
C VAL A 60 -5.82 -6.37 -2.70
N THR A 61 -6.33 -5.32 -2.06
CA THR A 61 -6.89 -4.16 -2.77
C THR A 61 -5.76 -3.23 -3.21
N PHE A 62 -5.79 -2.82 -4.49
CA PHE A 62 -4.86 -1.85 -5.04
C PHE A 62 -5.48 -0.46 -4.96
N ILE A 63 -4.75 0.49 -4.38
CA ILE A 63 -5.17 1.90 -4.28
C ILE A 63 -4.03 2.79 -4.77
N ASP A 64 -4.36 3.99 -5.26
CA ASP A 64 -3.37 5.00 -5.58
C ASP A 64 -3.02 5.88 -4.36
N GLU A 65 -2.10 6.82 -4.54
CA GLU A 65 -1.68 7.73 -3.47
C GLU A 65 -2.79 8.67 -3.01
N LEU A 66 -3.70 9.05 -3.90
CA LEU A 66 -4.78 9.99 -3.58
C LEU A 66 -5.84 9.31 -2.72
N ASP A 67 -6.22 8.09 -3.06
CA ASP A 67 -7.14 7.29 -2.27
C ASP A 67 -6.54 6.91 -0.92
N PHE A 68 -5.24 6.59 -0.89
CA PHE A 68 -4.50 6.39 0.37
C PHE A 68 -4.58 7.62 1.29
N LEU A 69 -4.33 8.82 0.75
CA LEU A 69 -4.40 10.06 1.54
C LEU A 69 -5.80 10.33 2.09
N LYS A 70 -6.85 10.15 1.28
CA LYS A 70 -8.25 10.30 1.72
C LYS A 70 -8.65 9.32 2.83
N MET A 71 -7.98 8.18 2.93
CA MET A 71 -8.24 7.20 3.99
C MET A 71 -7.61 7.58 5.33
N LEU A 72 -6.66 8.52 5.33
CA LEU A 72 -5.92 8.96 6.51
C LEU A 72 -6.38 10.31 7.06
N ASP A 73 -7.17 11.07 6.28
CA ASP A 73 -7.92 12.25 6.72
C ASP A 73 -9.17 11.86 7.54
#